data_AF-A0A1G6K6U0-F1
#
_entry.id   AF-A0A1G6K6U0-F1
#
_cell.length_a   1.000
_cell.length_b   1.000
_cell.length_c   1.000
_cell.angle_alpha   90.00
_cell.angle_beta   90.00
_cell.angle_gamma   90.00
#
_symmetry.space_group_name_H-M   'P 1'
#
loop_
_entity.id
_entity.type
_entity.pdbx_description
1 polymer ?
#
loop_
_entity_poly.entity_id
_entity_poly.type
_entity_poly.pdbx_seq_one_letter_code
_entity_poly.pdbx_strand_id
1 'polypeptide(L)'
;MTTFTNNWEFWLDENISPIISKWLTDEINIKCNSFHFLKLNKTPDLEIYHLARHQEKVIIISKDEDYRELVAWKGPPPKLISIQFGNCSNKIFWEKLKAKIYDAIDKLIYGDLDIFDIK
;
A
#
# COMPACT_ATOMS: atom_id res chain seq x y z
N MET A 1 -0.38 20.70 19.55
CA MET A 1 0.11 19.71 18.58
C MET A 1 -0.89 18.58 18.55
N THR A 2 -1.90 18.68 17.71
CA THR A 2 -2.95 17.66 17.57
C THR A 2 -2.34 16.51 16.80
N THR A 3 -1.90 15.47 17.52
CA THR A 3 -1.58 14.17 16.93
C THR A 3 -2.90 13.58 16.41
N PHE A 4 -3.22 13.84 15.15
CA PHE A 4 -4.14 12.97 14.43
C PHE A 4 -3.46 11.60 14.36
N THR A 5 -3.87 10.66 15.22
CA THR A 5 -3.54 9.26 14.99
C THR A 5 -4.35 8.84 13.78
N ASN A 6 -3.73 8.92 12.61
CA ASN A 6 -4.30 8.36 11.40
C ASN A 6 -4.26 6.84 11.56
N ASN A 7 -5.41 6.20 11.82
CA ASN A 7 -5.50 4.74 12.03
C ASN A 7 -5.35 3.93 10.72
N TRP A 8 -4.84 4.55 9.67
CA TRP A 8 -4.56 3.86 8.42
C TRP A 8 -3.28 3.05 8.54
N GLU A 9 -3.21 1.97 7.76
CA GLU A 9 -2.04 1.12 7.67
C GLU A 9 -1.72 0.84 6.20
N PHE A 10 -0.44 0.84 5.85
CA PHE A 10 0.04 0.42 4.55
C PHE A 10 0.52 -1.02 4.63
N TRP A 11 0.04 -1.87 3.74
CA TRP A 11 0.56 -3.21 3.58
C TRP A 11 1.36 -3.30 2.28
N LEU A 12 2.62 -3.69 2.40
CA LEU A 12 3.55 -3.76 1.31
C LEU A 12 3.66 -5.20 0.81
N ASP A 13 3.36 -5.39 -0.46
CA ASP A 13 3.43 -6.67 -1.17
C ASP A 13 4.81 -7.36 -1.06
N GLU A 14 4.82 -8.68 -1.10
CA GLU A 14 6.04 -9.52 -1.01
C GLU A 14 7.04 -9.26 -2.13
N ASN A 15 6.55 -8.81 -3.30
CA ASN A 15 7.36 -8.43 -4.45
C ASN A 15 8.09 -7.08 -4.30
N ILE A 16 7.96 -6.44 -3.13
CA ILE A 16 8.62 -5.19 -2.79
C ILE A 16 9.48 -5.39 -1.54
N SER A 17 10.72 -4.89 -1.59
CA SER A 17 11.68 -5.10 -0.51
C SER A 17 11.16 -4.54 0.83
N PRO A 18 11.25 -5.30 1.95
CA PRO A 18 10.80 -4.84 3.26
C PRO A 18 11.47 -3.56 3.76
N ILE A 19 12.65 -3.17 3.23
CA ILE A 19 13.27 -1.90 3.60
C ILE A 19 12.40 -0.69 3.19
N ILE A 20 11.60 -0.84 2.14
CA ILE A 20 10.68 0.21 1.67
C ILE A 20 9.60 0.49 2.73
N SER A 21 9.11 -0.53 3.44
CA SER A 21 8.08 -0.32 4.47
C SER A 21 8.63 0.49 5.65
N LYS A 22 9.91 0.28 5.99
CA LYS A 22 10.60 1.09 6.99
C LYS A 22 10.73 2.55 6.54
N TRP A 23 11.29 2.78 5.35
CA TRP A 23 11.46 4.14 4.82
C TRP A 23 10.12 4.87 4.66
N LEU A 24 9.07 4.15 4.26
CA LEU A 24 7.73 4.70 4.15
C LEU A 24 7.21 5.11 5.54
N THR A 25 7.31 4.23 6.54
CA THR A 25 6.89 4.55 7.91
C THR A 25 7.62 5.79 8.44
N ASP A 26 8.94 5.88 8.23
CA ASP A 26 9.76 7.01 8.66
C ASP A 26 9.39 8.32 7.95
N GLU A 27 8.95 8.25 6.69
CA GLU A 27 8.60 9.43 5.87
C GLU A 27 7.22 10.01 6.23
N ILE A 28 6.19 9.18 6.31
CA ILE A 28 4.79 9.65 6.46
C ILE A 28 4.24 9.48 7.88
N ASN A 29 4.99 8.86 8.79
CA ASN A 29 4.58 8.57 10.16
C ASN A 29 3.25 7.79 10.25
N ILE A 30 3.01 6.91 9.28
CA ILE A 30 1.89 5.95 9.23
C ILE A 30 2.49 4.56 9.18
N LYS A 31 1.92 3.61 9.95
CA LYS A 31 2.40 2.24 10.03
C LYS A 31 2.42 1.60 8.64
N CYS A 32 3.59 1.13 8.20
CA CYS A 32 3.73 0.32 7.01
C CYS A 32 4.41 -1.02 7.31
N ASN A 33 3.72 -2.12 7.00
CA ASN A 33 4.23 -3.48 7.20
C ASN A 33 4.32 -4.22 5.88
N SER A 34 5.41 -4.94 5.66
CA SER A 34 5.47 -5.89 4.56
C SER A 34 4.65 -7.14 4.86
N PHE A 35 4.13 -7.78 3.82
CA PHE A 35 3.49 -9.10 3.95
C PHE A 35 4.42 -10.11 4.63
N HIS A 36 5.72 -10.02 4.40
CA HIS A 36 6.72 -10.82 5.12
C HIS A 36 6.65 -10.59 6.64
N PHE A 37 6.62 -9.34 7.10
CA PHE A 37 6.51 -9.01 8.52
C PHE A 37 5.16 -9.48 9.11
N LEU A 38 4.08 -9.34 8.33
CA LEU A 38 2.74 -9.80 8.71
C LEU A 38 2.55 -11.32 8.60
N LYS A 39 3.56 -12.07 8.12
CA LYS A 39 3.51 -13.53 7.85
C LYS A 39 2.42 -13.92 6.84
N LEU A 40 2.16 -13.06 5.86
CA LEU A 40 1.17 -13.24 4.79
C LEU A 40 1.78 -13.79 3.49
N ASN A 41 3.09 -14.05 3.44
CA ASN A 41 3.84 -14.47 2.25
C ASN A 41 3.51 -15.88 1.69
N LYS A 42 2.48 -16.54 2.23
CA LYS A 42 1.93 -17.80 1.71
C LYS A 42 0.40 -17.75 1.64
N THR A 43 -0.16 -16.58 1.90
CA THR A 43 -1.59 -16.34 1.95
C THR A 43 -2.02 -15.90 0.55
N PRO A 44 -3.05 -16.53 -0.05
CA PRO A 44 -3.56 -16.11 -1.35
C PRO A 44 -4.02 -14.64 -1.36
N ASP A 45 -3.86 -13.95 -2.49
CA ASP A 45 -4.21 -12.52 -2.60
C ASP A 45 -5.67 -12.22 -2.22
N LEU A 46 -6.60 -13.13 -2.55
CA LEU A 46 -8.00 -13.01 -2.15
C LEU A 46 -8.18 -13.01 -0.62
N GLU A 47 -7.43 -13.86 0.09
CA GLU A 47 -7.45 -13.92 1.55
C GLU A 47 -6.81 -12.66 2.15
N ILE A 48 -5.69 -12.20 1.59
CA ILE A 48 -5.05 -10.93 1.99
C ILE A 48 -6.02 -9.76 1.79
N TYR A 49 -6.71 -9.70 0.66
CA TYR A 49 -7.75 -8.72 0.37
C TYR A 49 -8.86 -8.77 1.44
N HIS A 50 -9.34 -9.96 1.82
CA HIS A 50 -10.35 -10.10 2.87
C HIS A 50 -9.83 -9.65 4.24
N LEU A 51 -8.61 -10.00 4.62
CA LEU A 51 -7.98 -9.54 5.86
C LEU A 51 -7.86 -8.01 5.89
N ALA A 52 -7.40 -7.42 4.81
CA ALA A 52 -7.27 -5.97 4.67
C ALA A 52 -8.65 -5.27 4.70
N ARG A 53 -9.66 -5.88 4.07
CA ARG A 53 -11.05 -5.42 4.10
C ARG A 53 -11.62 -5.43 5.51
N HIS A 54 -11.37 -6.49 6.28
CA HIS A 54 -11.80 -6.59 7.67
C HIS A 54 -11.17 -5.54 8.60
N GLN A 55 -9.95 -5.07 8.28
CA GLN A 55 -9.28 -4.01 9.03
C GLN A 55 -9.77 -2.59 8.64
N GLU A 56 -10.56 -2.47 7.56
CA GLU A 56 -11.21 -1.24 7.03
C GLU A 56 -10.27 -0.14 6.51
N LYS A 57 -9.20 0.18 7.24
CA LYS A 57 -8.28 1.30 6.95
C LYS A 57 -6.92 0.80 6.48
N VAL A 58 -6.92 -0.05 5.45
CA VAL A 58 -5.71 -0.58 4.84
C VAL A 58 -5.56 -0.07 3.41
N ILE A 59 -4.34 0.38 3.09
CA ILE A 59 -3.89 0.62 1.72
C ILE A 59 -2.85 -0.45 1.38
N ILE A 60 -3.14 -1.28 0.38
CA ILE A 60 -2.16 -2.21 -0.16
C ILE A 60 -1.28 -1.47 -1.18
N ILE A 61 0.02 -1.71 -1.17
CA ILE A 61 0.96 -1.27 -2.20
C ILE A 61 1.47 -2.53 -2.90
N SER A 62 1.14 -2.69 -4.18
CA SER A 62 1.49 -3.88 -4.95
C SER A 62 1.89 -3.54 -6.38
N LYS A 63 2.73 -4.41 -6.96
CA LYS A 63 3.05 -4.43 -8.39
C LYS A 63 2.14 -5.37 -9.19
N ASP A 64 1.43 -6.25 -8.51
CA ASP A 64 0.65 -7.30 -9.12
C ASP A 64 -0.75 -6.80 -9.47
N GLU A 65 -1.19 -7.13 -10.68
CA GLU A 65 -2.46 -6.67 -11.23
C GLU A 65 -3.65 -7.32 -10.51
N ASP A 66 -3.46 -8.49 -9.90
CA ASP A 66 -4.49 -9.24 -9.17
C ASP A 66 -5.14 -8.39 -8.06
N TYR A 67 -4.37 -7.56 -7.34
CA TYR A 67 -4.93 -6.63 -6.36
C TYR A 67 -5.77 -5.52 -7.02
N ARG A 68 -5.37 -5.04 -8.20
CA ARG A 68 -6.15 -4.06 -8.97
C ARG A 68 -7.48 -4.66 -9.39
N GLU A 69 -7.46 -5.87 -9.92
CA GLU A 69 -8.68 -6.58 -10.31
C GLU A 69 -9.61 -6.83 -9.12
N LEU A 70 -9.06 -7.27 -7.98
CA LEU A 70 -9.83 -7.48 -6.75
C LEU A 70 -10.50 -6.19 -6.27
N VAL A 71 -9.77 -5.07 -6.20
CA VAL A 71 -10.34 -3.78 -5.76
C VAL A 71 -11.33 -3.24 -6.79
N ALA A 72 -11.05 -3.36 -8.09
CA ALA A 72 -11.96 -2.90 -9.14
C ALA A 72 -13.27 -3.71 -9.17
N TRP A 73 -13.22 -5.02 -8.93
CA TRP A 73 -14.39 -5.88 -8.99
C TRP A 73 -15.18 -5.94 -7.69
N LYS A 74 -14.51 -5.98 -6.53
CA LYS A 74 -15.15 -6.14 -5.21
C LYS A 74 -15.28 -4.82 -4.43
N GLY A 75 -14.63 -3.75 -4.89
CA GLY A 75 -14.63 -2.44 -4.27
C GLY A 75 -13.76 -2.34 -3.01
N PRO A 76 -13.56 -1.13 -2.47
CA PRO A 76 -12.90 -0.92 -1.19
C PRO A 76 -13.78 -1.38 0.00
N PRO A 77 -13.19 -1.56 1.19
CA PRO A 77 -11.75 -1.66 1.46
C PRO A 77 -11.19 -3.03 1.03
N PRO A 78 -9.84 -3.18 0.90
CA PRO A 78 -8.80 -2.15 1.02
C PRO A 78 -8.75 -1.17 -0.16
N LYS A 79 -8.02 -0.07 0.02
CA LYS A 79 -7.57 0.80 -1.08
C LYS A 79 -6.23 0.33 -1.64
N LEU A 80 -5.86 0.79 -2.83
CA LEU A 80 -4.67 0.31 -3.54
C LEU A 80 -3.78 1.44 -4.05
N ILE A 81 -2.47 1.29 -3.83
CA ILE A 81 -1.44 1.95 -4.64
C ILE A 81 -0.88 0.90 -5.61
N SER A 82 -1.15 1.09 -6.90
CA SER A 82 -0.68 0.19 -7.96
C SER A 82 0.63 0.73 -8.54
N ILE A 83 1.67 -0.10 -8.50
CA ILE A 83 3.01 0.23 -8.99
C ILE A 83 3.19 -0.28 -10.42
N GLN A 84 3.37 0.63 -11.38
CA GLN A 84 3.41 0.32 -12.82
C GLN A 84 4.81 0.38 -13.43
N PHE A 85 5.86 0.36 -12.61
CA PHE A 85 7.23 0.31 -13.09
C PHE A 85 7.93 -1.00 -12.73
N GLY A 86 8.79 -1.46 -13.64
CA GLY A 86 9.49 -2.73 -13.51
C GLY A 86 10.56 -2.74 -12.40
N ASN A 87 11.34 -3.82 -12.41
CA ASN A 87 12.41 -4.01 -11.44
C ASN A 87 13.43 -2.86 -11.46
N CYS A 88 13.72 -2.34 -10.28
CA CYS A 88 14.71 -1.31 -10.06
C CYS A 88 15.32 -1.50 -8.67
N SER A 89 16.39 -0.75 -8.36
CA SER A 89 16.97 -0.79 -7.03
C SER A 89 15.99 -0.22 -6.00
N ASN A 90 16.13 -0.65 -4.73
CA ASN A 90 15.32 -0.11 -3.64
C ASN A 90 15.37 1.43 -3.57
N LYS A 91 16.54 2.02 -3.88
CA LYS A 91 16.70 3.48 -3.91
C LYS A 91 15.83 4.13 -4.98
N ILE A 92 15.84 3.61 -6.21
CA ILE A 92 15.03 4.14 -7.32
C ILE A 92 13.54 3.91 -7.04
N PHE A 93 13.18 2.73 -6.52
CA PHE A 93 11.80 2.44 -6.10
C PHE A 93 11.31 3.46 -5.08
N TRP A 94 12.14 3.73 -4.06
CA TRP A 94 11.83 4.69 -3.01
C TRP A 94 11.70 6.12 -3.54
N GLU A 95 12.60 6.58 -4.40
CA GLU A 95 12.53 7.92 -5.00
C GLU A 95 11.22 8.12 -5.76
N LYS A 96 10.81 7.13 -6.56
CA LYS A 96 9.52 7.16 -7.28
C LYS A 96 8.32 7.15 -6.35
N LEU A 97 8.30 6.25 -5.36
CA LEU A 97 7.21 6.14 -4.39
C LEU A 97 7.08 7.43 -3.57
N LYS A 98 8.19 7.92 -3.00
CA LYS A 98 8.24 9.14 -2.19
C LYS A 98 7.76 10.37 -2.95
N ALA A 99 8.08 10.49 -4.24
CA ALA A 99 7.64 11.61 -5.06
C ALA A 99 6.10 11.70 -5.21
N LYS A 100 5.37 10.61 -4.94
CA LYS A 100 3.92 10.51 -5.14
C LYS A 100 3.14 10.16 -3.87
N ILE A 101 3.79 9.76 -2.79
CA ILE A 101 3.09 9.20 -1.62
C ILE A 101 2.11 10.17 -0.97
N TYR A 102 2.45 11.46 -0.87
CA TYR A 102 1.56 12.45 -0.26
C TYR A 102 0.32 12.72 -1.14
N ASP A 103 0.48 12.70 -2.47
CA ASP A 103 -0.65 12.81 -3.42
C ASP A 103 -1.53 11.56 -3.36
N ALA A 104 -0.93 10.37 -3.23
CA ALA A 104 -1.66 9.13 -3.02
C ALA A 104 -2.45 9.17 -1.71
N ILE A 105 -1.85 9.63 -0.61
CA ILE A 105 -2.54 9.80 0.69
C ILE A 105 -3.70 10.76 0.57
N ASP A 106 -3.49 11.94 -0.04
CA ASP A 106 -4.54 12.94 -0.19
C ASP A 106 -5.75 12.36 -0.91
N LYS A 107 -5.53 11.72 -2.06
CA LYS A 107 -6.61 11.18 -2.88
C LYS A 107 -7.24 9.90 -2.34
N LEU A 108 -6.47 9.03 -1.68
CA LEU A 108 -6.98 7.76 -1.14
C LEU A 108 -7.60 7.92 0.25
N ILE A 109 -7.03 8.75 1.13
CA ILE A 109 -7.53 8.86 2.52
C ILE A 109 -8.55 9.97 2.64
N TYR A 110 -8.30 11.11 2.00
CA TYR A 110 -9.12 12.31 2.14
C TYR A 110 -9.98 12.60 0.90
N GLY A 111 -9.74 11.90 -0.20
CA GLY A 111 -10.54 11.96 -1.42
C GLY A 111 -11.32 10.67 -1.71
N ASP A 112 -11.87 10.62 -2.91
CA ASP A 112 -12.77 9.56 -3.37
C ASP A 112 -12.08 8.49 -4.23
N LEU A 113 -10.73 8.46 -4.28
CA LEU A 113 -10.03 7.41 -5.04
C LEU A 113 -9.94 6.11 -4.24
N ASP A 114 -10.12 4.99 -4.97
CA ASP A 114 -9.91 3.64 -4.45
C ASP A 114 -8.57 3.05 -4.90
N ILE A 115 -8.12 3.44 -6.08
CA ILE A 115 -6.86 2.99 -6.69
C ILE A 115 -6.05 4.22 -7.12
N PHE A 116 -4.78 4.27 -6.74
CA PHE A 116 -3.82 5.29 -7.15
C PHE A 116 -2.64 4.66 -7.90
N ASP A 117 -2.40 5.09 -9.12
CA ASP A 117 -1.34 4.55 -9.99
C ASP A 117 -0.03 5.35 -9.87
N ILE A 118 1.10 4.66 -9.68
CA ILE A 118 2.45 5.24 -9.74
C ILE A 118 3.22 4.64 -10.92
N LYS A 119 3.68 5.52 -11.83
CA LYS A 119 4.43 5.18 -13.07
C LYS A 119 5.91 5.60 -12.93
#